data_AF-A0A2V9P2C7-F1
#
_entry.id   AF-A0A2V9P2C7-F1
#
_cell.length_a   1.000
_cell.length_b   1.000
_cell.length_c   1.000
_cell.angle_alpha   90.00
_cell.angle_beta   90.00
_cell.angle_gamma   90.00
#
_symmetry.space_group_name_H-M   'P 1'
#
loop_
_entity.id
_entity.type
_entity.pdbx_description
1 polymer ?
#
loop_
_entity_poly.entity_id
_entity_poly.type
_entity_poly.pdbx_seq_one_letter_code
_entity_poly.pdbx_strand_id
1 'polypeptide(L)'
;MKHFEWTLGKKSPVLKRVDKAAKAAANRGGPDIDRGYKPGAIARSMVEGAATRFPAKGQSEVIRPYRKNLLAQAEEKIRFDVFCEDTQTYVESRYAFARTDLAAELHRQHGYRVRFNDNQQYPQILEIVEEVTLPK
;
A
#
# COMPACT_ATOMS: atom_id res chain seq x y z
N MET A 1 -3.85 -23.09 37.52
CA MET A 1 -2.56 -22.92 36.83
C MET A 1 -2.76 -23.32 35.37
N LYS A 2 -2.59 -22.42 34.40
CA LYS A 2 -2.72 -22.78 32.98
C LYS A 2 -1.38 -23.33 32.50
N HIS A 3 -1.35 -24.59 32.11
CA HIS A 3 -0.18 -25.25 31.54
C HIS A 3 -0.17 -24.99 30.02
N PHE A 4 0.89 -24.36 29.52
CA PHE A 4 1.09 -24.12 28.09
C PHE A 4 2.20 -25.04 27.61
N GLU A 5 1.93 -25.81 26.56
CA GLU A 5 2.88 -26.72 25.96
C GLU A 5 3.09 -26.31 24.49
N TRP A 6 4.36 -26.19 24.09
CA TRP A 6 4.71 -26.02 22.69
C TRP A 6 5.09 -27.38 22.10
N THR A 7 4.45 -27.76 21.00
CA THR A 7 4.68 -29.05 20.35
C THR A 7 5.24 -28.85 18.95
N LEU A 8 6.39 -29.47 18.67
CA LEU A 8 7.00 -29.42 17.35
C LEU A 8 6.18 -30.23 16.33
N GLY A 9 5.59 -29.54 15.36
CA GLY A 9 4.85 -30.13 14.24
C GLY A 9 3.43 -30.59 14.59
N LYS A 10 2.70 -31.09 13.58
CA LYS A 10 1.29 -31.51 13.70
C LYS A 10 1.19 -33.01 13.99
N LYS A 11 1.79 -33.45 15.09
CA LYS A 11 1.92 -34.88 15.39
C LYS A 11 0.63 -35.51 15.93
N SER A 12 -0.22 -34.73 16.59
CA SER A 12 -1.49 -35.22 17.13
C SER A 12 -2.66 -35.03 16.15
N PRO A 13 -3.70 -35.89 16.22
CA PRO A 13 -4.94 -35.72 15.45
C PRO A 13 -5.62 -34.37 15.70
N VAL A 14 -5.51 -33.83 16.92
CA VAL A 14 -6.09 -32.54 17.30
C VAL A 14 -5.39 -31.39 16.56
N LEU A 15 -4.05 -31.37 16.54
CA LEU A 15 -3.29 -30.33 15.82
C LEU A 15 -3.56 -30.36 14.31
N LYS A 16 -3.74 -31.56 13.73
CA LYS A 16 -4.14 -31.72 12.32
C LYS A 16 -5.55 -31.16 12.05
N ARG A 17 -6.51 -31.39 12.96
CA ARG A 17 -7.87 -30.83 12.85
C ARG A 17 -7.87 -29.31 12.95
N VAL A 18 -7.10 -28.73 13.87
CA VAL A 18 -6.96 -27.27 14.02
C VAL A 18 -6.38 -26.66 12.75
N ASP A 19 -5.30 -27.23 12.19
CA ASP A 19 -4.72 -26.74 10.93
C ASP A 19 -5.71 -26.80 9.76
N LYS A 20 -6.45 -27.92 9.64
CA LYS A 20 -7.46 -28.07 8.60
C LYS A 20 -8.57 -27.03 8.74
N ALA A 21 -9.03 -26.76 9.96
CA ALA A 21 -10.05 -25.75 10.23
C ALA A 21 -9.54 -24.33 9.93
N ALA A 22 -8.31 -24.00 10.35
CA ALA A 22 -7.70 -22.69 10.09
C ALA A 22 -7.53 -22.44 8.58
N LYS A 23 -7.04 -23.42 7.82
CA LYS A 23 -6.93 -23.34 6.36
C LYS A 23 -8.29 -23.21 5.67
N ALA A 24 -9.29 -23.97 6.13
CA ALA A 24 -10.64 -23.86 5.59
C ALA A 24 -11.25 -22.48 5.86
N ALA A 25 -11.00 -21.88 7.03
CA ALA A 25 -11.42 -20.53 7.36
C ALA A 25 -10.69 -19.48 6.51
N ALA A 26 -9.38 -19.60 6.33
CA ALA A 26 -8.59 -18.74 5.47
C ALA A 26 -9.09 -18.78 4.01
N ASN A 27 -9.33 -19.98 3.47
CA ASN A 27 -9.82 -20.17 2.11
C ASN A 27 -11.26 -19.67 1.92
N ARG A 28 -12.10 -19.72 2.97
CA ARG A 28 -13.47 -19.19 2.92
C ARG A 28 -13.48 -17.67 2.75
N GLY A 29 -12.42 -16.96 3.17
CA GLY A 29 -12.28 -15.52 2.98
C GLY A 29 -13.45 -14.73 3.57
N GLY A 30 -13.72 -14.92 4.87
CA GLY A 30 -14.82 -14.22 5.55
C GLY A 30 -14.67 -12.68 5.50
N PRO A 31 -15.76 -11.93 5.73
CA PRO A 31 -15.76 -10.47 5.67
C PRO A 31 -14.98 -9.78 6.82
N ASP A 32 -14.50 -10.55 7.79
CA ASP A 32 -13.72 -10.04 8.93
C ASP A 32 -12.32 -9.63 8.48
N ILE A 33 -12.14 -8.32 8.34
CA ILE A 33 -10.84 -7.69 8.12
C ILE A 33 -10.15 -7.57 9.47
N ASP A 34 -8.94 -8.13 9.59
CA ASP A 34 -8.06 -7.86 10.74
C ASP A 34 -7.60 -6.41 10.70
N ARG A 35 -8.31 -5.54 11.43
CA ARG A 35 -7.98 -4.11 11.57
C ARG A 35 -6.76 -3.86 12.46
N GLY A 36 -6.30 -4.86 13.20
CA GLY A 36 -5.10 -4.80 14.04
C GLY A 36 -3.82 -5.13 13.28
N TYR A 37 -3.92 -5.83 12.15
CA TYR A 37 -2.80 -6.13 11.28
C TYR A 37 -2.14 -4.86 10.74
N LYS A 38 -0.87 -4.65 11.08
CA LYS A 38 -0.05 -3.56 10.55
C LYS A 38 0.99 -4.15 9.60
N PRO A 39 0.93 -3.87 8.29
CA PRO A 39 1.92 -4.38 7.35
C PRO A 39 3.32 -3.83 7.70
N GLY A 40 4.31 -4.73 7.75
CA GLY A 40 5.68 -4.42 8.14
C GLY A 40 6.42 -3.60 7.07
N ALA A 41 6.33 -2.27 7.15
CA ALA A 41 7.31 -1.29 6.67
C ALA A 41 6.72 0.12 6.81
N ILE A 42 7.12 0.87 7.84
CA ILE A 42 6.72 2.28 8.00
C ILE A 42 7.67 3.13 7.14
N ALA A 43 7.31 3.39 5.88
CA ALA A 43 7.98 4.43 5.11
C ALA A 43 7.34 5.79 5.47
N ARG A 44 8.16 6.74 5.88
CA ARG A 44 7.73 8.12 6.18
C ARG A 44 7.83 8.98 4.92
N SER A 45 6.96 9.99 4.87
CA SER A 45 7.06 11.12 3.95
C SER A 45 8.44 11.78 4.11
N MET A 46 9.04 12.21 2.99
CA MET A 46 10.24 13.07 2.99
C MET A 46 9.88 14.54 3.21
N VAL A 47 8.59 14.88 3.10
CA VAL A 47 8.05 16.23 3.29
C VAL A 47 7.30 16.31 4.62
N GLU A 48 7.49 17.40 5.36
CA GLU A 48 6.76 17.64 6.60
C GLU A 48 5.28 17.95 6.36
N GLY A 49 4.43 17.62 7.34
CA GLY A 49 3.00 17.91 7.30
C GLY A 49 2.14 16.75 6.79
N ALA A 50 0.84 17.04 6.67
CA ALA A 50 -0.15 16.06 6.28
C ALA A 50 -0.31 16.00 4.75
N ALA A 51 -0.39 14.78 4.21
CA ALA A 51 -0.67 14.59 2.78
C ALA A 51 -2.05 15.18 2.41
N THR A 52 -2.05 16.04 1.41
CA THR A 52 -3.27 16.66 0.85
C THR A 52 -3.65 16.01 -0.49
N ARG A 53 -4.86 16.28 -0.99
CA ARG A 53 -5.31 15.67 -2.25
C ARG A 53 -4.48 16.18 -3.43
N PHE A 54 -4.08 15.29 -4.32
CA PHE A 54 -3.36 15.68 -5.53
C PHE A 54 -4.30 16.41 -6.52
N PRO A 55 -3.93 17.58 -7.06
CA PRO A 55 -4.74 18.32 -8.03
C PRO A 55 -4.56 17.73 -9.44
N ALA A 56 -5.17 16.58 -9.70
CA ALA A 56 -5.08 15.89 -10.98
C ALA A 56 -5.79 16.66 -12.11
N LYS A 57 -5.09 16.83 -13.23
CA LYS A 57 -5.44 17.57 -14.45
C LYS A 57 -5.00 16.81 -15.72
N GLY A 58 -4.84 15.49 -15.63
CA GLY A 58 -4.33 14.64 -16.72
C GLY A 58 -2.81 14.65 -16.90
N GLN A 59 -2.05 15.28 -15.99
CA GLN A 59 -0.60 15.39 -16.07
C GLN A 59 0.13 14.10 -15.64
N SER A 60 1.41 14.03 -15.98
CA SER A 60 2.34 13.02 -15.43
C SER A 60 3.25 13.67 -14.40
N GLU A 61 3.58 12.94 -13.34
CA GLU A 61 4.50 13.40 -12.28
C GLU A 61 5.39 12.28 -11.78
N VAL A 62 6.55 12.66 -11.23
CA VAL A 62 7.43 11.73 -10.52
C VAL A 62 7.04 11.69 -9.05
N ILE A 63 6.72 10.50 -8.57
CA ILE A 63 6.24 10.27 -7.21
C ILE A 63 7.08 9.25 -6.46
N ARG A 64 7.14 9.40 -5.14
CA ARG A 64 7.67 8.40 -4.21
C ARG A 64 6.57 7.90 -3.28
N PRO A 65 5.98 6.72 -3.52
CA PRO A 65 5.02 6.14 -2.61
C PRO A 65 5.66 5.81 -1.25
N TYR A 66 5.02 6.24 -0.17
CA TYR A 66 5.47 5.89 1.20
C TYR A 66 4.37 5.20 2.02
N ARG A 67 3.10 5.35 1.66
CA ARG A 67 2.00 4.68 2.37
C ARG A 67 0.87 4.28 1.44
N LYS A 68 0.35 3.08 1.66
CA LYS A 68 -0.84 2.56 0.97
C LYS A 68 -1.89 2.17 1.99
N ASN A 69 -3.14 2.46 1.67
CA ASN A 69 -4.30 2.17 2.49
C ASN A 69 -5.35 1.53 1.60
N LEU A 70 -5.63 0.23 1.80
CA LEU A 70 -6.71 -0.46 1.12
C LEU A 70 -8.05 0.19 1.45
N LEU A 71 -8.83 0.48 0.41
CA LEU A 71 -10.22 0.94 0.49
C LEU A 71 -11.16 -0.20 0.10
N ALA A 72 -12.46 0.02 0.25
CA ALA A 72 -13.46 -0.90 -0.31
C ALA A 72 -13.40 -0.89 -1.85
N GLN A 73 -13.84 -1.97 -2.50
CA GLN A 73 -13.96 -2.10 -3.96
C GLN A 73 -12.63 -2.22 -4.75
N ALA A 74 -11.62 -2.91 -4.21
CA ALA A 74 -10.36 -3.17 -4.92
C ALA A 74 -9.62 -1.90 -5.39
N GLU A 75 -9.68 -0.88 -4.53
CA GLU A 75 -8.96 0.38 -4.72
C GLU A 75 -8.09 0.66 -3.50
N GLU A 76 -6.98 1.34 -3.71
CA GLU A 76 -6.07 1.77 -2.65
C GLU A 76 -5.87 3.28 -2.69
N LYS A 77 -5.86 3.89 -1.50
CA LYS A 77 -5.38 5.25 -1.31
C LYS A 77 -3.87 5.22 -1.17
N ILE A 78 -3.18 5.84 -2.13
CA ILE A 78 -1.73 5.95 -2.16
C ILE A 78 -1.33 7.35 -1.65
N ARG A 79 -0.48 7.40 -0.63
CA ARG A 79 0.21 8.63 -0.22
C ARG A 79 1.65 8.59 -0.72
N PHE A 80 2.08 9.69 -1.29
CA PHE A 80 3.36 9.81 -1.95
C PHE A 80 3.92 11.23 -1.82
N ASP A 81 5.24 11.33 -1.99
CA ASP A 81 5.93 12.60 -2.13
C ASP A 81 6.07 12.91 -3.62
N VAL A 82 5.80 14.15 -4.02
CA VAL A 82 6.08 14.64 -5.37
C VAL A 82 7.55 15.03 -5.44
N PHE A 83 8.25 14.52 -6.45
CA PHE A 83 9.66 14.82 -6.68
C PHE A 83 9.80 15.83 -7.82
N CYS A 84 10.46 16.94 -7.54
CA CYS A 84 10.82 17.93 -8.56
C CYS A 84 12.18 17.56 -9.15
N GLU A 85 12.21 17.23 -10.43
CA GLU A 85 13.44 16.81 -11.12
C GLU A 85 14.43 17.97 -11.29
N ASP A 86 13.94 19.19 -11.52
CA ASP A 86 14.76 20.38 -11.73
C ASP A 86 15.58 20.74 -10.48
N THR A 87 14.96 20.65 -9.30
CA THR A 87 15.61 20.97 -8.03
C THR A 87 16.15 19.74 -7.31
N GLN A 88 15.86 18.54 -7.81
CA GLN A 88 16.16 17.25 -7.18
C GLN A 88 15.67 17.14 -5.72
N THR A 89 14.50 17.70 -5.42
CA THR A 89 13.93 17.71 -4.07
C THR A 89 12.50 17.21 -4.01
N TYR A 90 12.10 16.70 -2.85
CA TYR A 90 10.70 16.41 -2.56
C TYR A 90 9.98 17.69 -2.17
N VAL A 91 8.96 18.06 -2.95
CA VAL A 91 8.29 19.36 -2.81
C VAL A 91 7.03 19.28 -1.96
N GLU A 92 6.24 18.21 -2.12
CA GLU A 92 4.92 18.12 -1.52
C GLU A 92 4.55 16.70 -1.15
N SER A 93 3.84 16.53 -0.02
CA SER A 93 3.20 15.26 0.33
C SER A 93 1.75 15.28 -0.14
N ARG A 94 1.38 14.34 -1.02
CA ARG A 94 0.07 14.28 -1.67
C ARG A 94 -0.53 12.86 -1.58
N TYR A 95 -1.81 12.75 -1.93
CA TYR A 95 -2.48 11.47 -2.09
C TYR A 95 -3.38 11.41 -3.33
N ALA A 96 -3.48 10.21 -3.88
CA ALA A 96 -4.38 9.84 -4.97
C ALA A 96 -4.87 8.40 -4.78
N PHE A 97 -5.77 7.97 -5.65
CA PHE A 97 -6.33 6.62 -5.66
C PHE A 97 -5.75 5.80 -6.80
N ALA A 98 -5.68 4.49 -6.62
CA ALA A 98 -5.25 3.57 -7.66
C ALA A 98 -6.00 2.24 -7.49
N ARG A 99 -6.27 1.56 -8.60
CA ARG A 99 -6.76 0.18 -8.54
C ARG A 99 -5.73 -0.72 -7.85
N THR A 100 -6.18 -1.76 -7.15
CA THR A 100 -5.30 -2.64 -6.38
C THR A 100 -4.21 -3.32 -7.21
N ASP A 101 -4.48 -3.63 -8.48
CA ASP A 101 -3.48 -4.19 -9.42
C ASP A 101 -2.34 -3.20 -9.68
N LEU A 102 -2.65 -1.97 -10.09
CA LEU A 102 -1.66 -0.91 -10.29
C LEU A 102 -0.96 -0.52 -8.97
N ALA A 103 -1.74 -0.47 -7.88
CA ALA A 103 -1.21 -0.18 -6.56
C ALA A 103 -0.20 -1.24 -6.11
N ALA A 104 -0.33 -2.50 -6.51
CA ALA A 104 0.62 -3.55 -6.15
C ALA A 104 2.02 -3.26 -6.69
N GLU A 105 2.11 -2.70 -7.90
CA GLU A 105 3.37 -2.34 -8.59
C GLU A 105 4.05 -1.10 -8.01
N LEU A 106 3.30 -0.20 -7.34
CA LEU A 106 3.85 1.04 -6.75
C LEU A 106 4.63 0.78 -5.45
N HIS A 107 5.78 0.12 -5.48
CA HIS A 107 6.53 -0.24 -4.27
C HIS A 107 6.95 0.99 -3.44
N ARG A 108 6.95 0.82 -2.11
CA ARG A 108 7.33 1.90 -1.19
C ARG A 108 8.80 2.24 -1.35
N GLN A 109 9.19 3.51 -1.18
CA GLN A 109 10.57 4.02 -1.28
C GLN A 109 11.20 3.98 -2.68
N HIS A 110 10.48 3.49 -3.69
CA HIS A 110 10.87 3.58 -5.10
C HIS A 110 10.28 4.85 -5.72
N GLY A 111 10.86 5.28 -6.84
CA GLY A 111 10.34 6.39 -7.64
C GLY A 111 9.62 5.90 -8.87
N TYR A 112 8.54 6.57 -9.24
CA TYR A 112 7.79 6.25 -10.44
C TYR A 112 7.37 7.52 -11.12
N ARG A 113 7.49 7.57 -12.45
CA ARG A 113 6.73 8.51 -13.26
C ARG A 113 5.38 7.89 -13.53
N VAL A 114 4.32 8.58 -13.15
CA VAL A 114 2.96 8.08 -13.29
C VAL A 114 2.07 9.09 -13.99
N ARG A 115 1.03 8.62 -14.67
CA ARG A 115 0.02 9.48 -15.30
C ARG A 115 -1.25 9.50 -14.46
N PHE A 116 -1.77 10.70 -14.22
CA PHE A 116 -3.02 10.92 -13.50
C PHE A 116 -4.21 11.07 -14.44
N ASN A 117 -5.42 10.88 -13.92
CA ASN A 117 -6.66 11.28 -14.59
C ASN A 117 -6.86 12.81 -14.59
N ASP A 118 -7.92 13.28 -15.24
CA ASP A 118 -8.33 14.70 -15.24
C ASP A 118 -9.50 14.94 -14.28
N ASN A 119 -9.36 14.50 -13.02
CA ASN A 119 -10.39 14.71 -11.99
C ASN A 119 -9.77 15.16 -10.66
N GLN A 120 -9.91 16.44 -10.35
CA GLN A 120 -9.39 17.02 -9.10
C GLN A 120 -10.12 16.55 -7.84
N GLN A 121 -11.41 16.18 -7.96
CA GLN A 121 -12.19 15.69 -6.81
C GLN A 121 -11.82 14.24 -6.48
N TYR A 122 -11.42 13.48 -7.50
CA TYR A 122 -11.06 12.08 -7.40
C TYR A 122 -9.80 11.75 -8.21
N PRO A 123 -8.61 12.19 -7.75
CA PRO A 123 -7.37 11.99 -8.47
C PRO A 123 -7.03 10.50 -8.50
N GLN A 124 -6.87 9.94 -9.69
CA GLN A 124 -6.48 8.55 -9.88
C GLN A 124 -5.17 8.44 -10.63
N ILE A 125 -4.32 7.52 -10.19
CA ILE A 125 -3.17 7.06 -10.94
C ILE A 125 -3.68 6.03 -11.96
N LEU A 126 -3.48 6.31 -13.24
CA LEU A 126 -3.98 5.48 -14.34
C LEU A 126 -2.94 4.45 -14.80
N GLU A 127 -1.66 4.83 -14.81
CA GLU A 127 -0.57 3.97 -15.24
C GLU A 127 0.77 4.43 -14.64
N ILE A 128 1.70 3.48 -14.57
CA ILE A 128 3.12 3.73 -14.34
C ILE A 128 3.77 3.85 -15.71
N VAL A 129 4.37 5.00 -16.00
CA VAL A 129 5.09 5.25 -17.27
C VAL A 129 6.47 4.62 -17.21
N GLU A 130 7.19 4.83 -16.11
CA GLU A 130 8.53 4.28 -15.88
C GLU A 130 8.88 4.29 -14.38
N GLU A 131 9.83 3.45 -13.98
CA GLU A 131 10.47 3.52 -12.67
C GLU A 131 11.66 4.49 -12.73
N VAL A 132 11.76 5.38 -11.75
CA VAL A 132 12.77 6.45 -11.69
C VAL A 132 13.65 6.23 -10.46
N THR A 133 14.96 6.35 -10.64
CA THR A 133 15.91 6.32 -9.51
C THR A 133 15.86 7.66 -8.77
N LEU A 134 15.41 7.64 -7.52
CA LEU A 134 15.33 8.84 -6.68
C LEU A 134 16.56 8.94 -5.77
N PRO A 135 16.98 10.17 -5.43
CA PRO A 135 17.97 10.38 -4.38
C PRO A 135 17.45 9.86 -3.04
N LYS A 136 18.35 9.34 -2.20
CA LYS A 136 18.01 8.76 -0.89
C LYS A 136 17.79 9.82 0.18
#